data_AF-H0I3E5-F1
#
_entry.id   AF-H0I3E5-F1
#
_cell.length_a   1.000
_cell.length_b   1.000
_cell.length_c   1.000
_cell.angle_alpha   90.00
_cell.angle_beta   90.00
_cell.angle_gamma   90.00
#
_symmetry.space_group_name_H-M   'P 1'
#
loop_
_entity.id
_entity.type
_entity.pdbx_description
1 polymer ?
#
loop_
_entity_poly.entity_id
_entity_poly.type
_entity_poly.pdbx_seq_one_letter_code
_entity_poly.pdbx_strand_id
1 'polypeptide(L)' 'LGVKIDPESNKQNLMRVSSPDSAVDVLVIRTDEERAMAEQILSIS' A
#
# COMPACT_ATOMS: atom_id res chain seq x y z
N LEU A 1 -9.29 14.02 -8.30
CA LEU A 1 -9.27 13.03 -7.20
C LEU A 1 -8.70 13.59 -5.90
N GLY A 2 -7.97 14.72 -5.90
CA GLY A 2 -7.47 15.32 -4.65
C GLY A 2 -6.29 14.58 -4.03
N VAL A 3 -5.56 13.80 -4.84
CA VAL A 3 -4.38 13.04 -4.41
C VAL A 3 -3.18 13.99 -4.30
N LYS A 4 -2.49 13.96 -3.16
CA LYS A 4 -1.20 14.61 -2.97
C LYS A 4 -0.21 13.62 -2.37
N ILE A 5 0.95 13.47 -3.01
CA ILE A 5 2.01 12.55 -2.59
C ILE A 5 3.11 13.35 -1.92
N ASP A 6 3.57 12.86 -0.77
CA ASP A 6 4.75 13.34 -0.08
C ASP A 6 6.01 12.73 -0.73
N PRO A 7 6.85 13.54 -1.38
CA PRO A 7 7.97 13.03 -2.19
C PRO A 7 9.04 12.34 -1.33
N GLU A 8 9.26 12.80 -0.09
CA GLU A 8 10.25 12.21 0.81
C GLU A 8 9.78 10.84 1.32
N SER A 9 8.52 10.72 1.72
CA SER A 9 7.91 9.46 2.15
C SER A 9 7.87 8.44 1.01
N ASN A 10 7.56 8.90 -0.21
CA ASN A 10 7.56 8.05 -1.40
C ASN A 10 8.95 7.54 -1.74
N LYS A 11 9.98 8.41 -1.68
CA LYS A 11 11.37 8.02 -1.94
C LYS A 11 11.90 6.99 -0.93
N GLN A 12 11.44 7.06 0.31
CA GLN A 12 11.79 6.11 1.37
C GLN A 12 10.94 4.83 1.35
N ASN A 13 9.96 4.71 0.43
CA ASN A 13 8.99 3.63 0.39
C ASN A 13 8.29 3.40 1.74
N LEU A 14 7.90 4.49 2.41
CA LEU A 14 7.13 4.40 3.65
C LEU A 14 5.72 3.83 3.36
N MET A 15 5.10 3.25 4.39
CA MET A 15 3.79 2.61 4.26
C MET A 15 2.70 3.59 3.79
N ARG A 16 2.76 4.86 4.20
CA ARG A 16 1.91 5.93 3.69
C ARG A 16 2.78 6.96 2.98
N VAL A 17 2.42 7.28 1.75
CA VAL A 17 3.14 8.23 0.90
C VAL A 17 2.28 9.44 0.53
N SER A 18 1.06 9.53 1.05
CA SER A 18 0.20 10.70 0.88
C SER A 18 0.58 11.82 1.85
N SER A 19 0.55 13.06 1.34
CA SER A 19 0.71 14.26 2.15
C SER A 19 -0.46 14.39 3.15
N PRO A 20 -0.26 15.02 4.32
CA PRO A 20 -1.32 15.18 5.33
C PRO A 20 -2.57 15.93 4.84
N ASP A 21 -2.43 16.74 3.79
CA ASP A 21 -3.50 17.52 3.16
C ASP A 21 -4.09 16.86 1.90
N SER A 22 -3.71 15.62 1.61
CA SER A 22 -4.33 14.82 0.55
C SER A 22 -5.77 14.47 0.92
N ALA A 23 -6.68 14.56 -0.04
CA ALA A 23 -8.09 14.17 0.16
C ALA A 23 -8.27 12.64 0.25
N VAL A 24 -7.26 11.88 -0.19
CA VAL A 24 -7.25 10.41 -0.14
C VAL A 24 -5.88 9.91 0.32
N ASP A 25 -5.88 8.81 1.07
CA ASP A 25 -4.64 8.15 1.46
C ASP A 25 -4.04 7.35 0.29
N VAL A 26 -2.72 7.45 0.16
CA VAL A 26 -1.92 6.65 -0.77
C VAL A 26 -0.97 5.80 0.06
N LEU A 27 -1.07 4.48 -0.08
CA LEU A 27 -0.35 3.48 0.71
C LEU A 27 0.55 2.62 -0.18
N VAL A 28 1.72 2.25 0.35
CA VAL A 28 2.59 1.23 -0.23
C VAL A 28 2.42 -0.04 0.58
N ILE A 29 1.75 -1.03 -0.01
CA ILE A 29 1.56 -2.35 0.58
C ILE A 29 2.42 -3.34 -0.20
N ARG A 30 3.36 -3.97 0.50
CA ARG A 30 4.18 -5.02 -0.10
C ARG A 30 3.30 -6.23 -0.36
N THR A 31 3.35 -6.74 -1.58
CA THR A 31 2.73 -8.01 -1.96
C THR A 31 3.70 -9.14 -1.62
N ASP A 32 3.13 -10.24 -1.14
CA ASP A 32 3.79 -11.53 -0.92
C ASP A 32 2.92 -12.57 -1.63
N GLU A 33 3.38 -13.00 -2.81
CA GLU A 33 2.58 -13.83 -3.73
C GLU A 33 2.40 -15.24 -3.15
N GLU A 34 3.46 -15.79 -2.56
CA GLU A 34 3.46 -17.11 -1.95
C GLU A 34 2.47 -17.19 -0.79
N ARG A 35 2.47 -16.18 0.09
CA ARG A 35 1.52 -16.10 1.20
C ARG A 35 0.10 -15.92 0.71
N ALA A 36 -0.14 -15.04 -0.27
CA ALA A 36 -1.47 -14.82 -0.82
C ALA A 36 -2.06 -16.10 -1.43
N MET A 37 -1.25 -16.90 -2.13
CA MET A 37 -1.67 -18.20 -2.65
C MET A 37 -1.96 -19.21 -1.54
N ALA A 38 -1.11 -19.29 -0.51
CA ALA A 38 -1.32 -20.18 0.62
C ALA A 38 -2.63 -19.88 1.36
N GLU A 39 -2.92 -18.60 1.61
CA GLU A 39 -4.18 -18.15 2.23
C GLU A 39 -5.40 -18.50 1.35
N GLN A 40 -5.29 -18.33 0.02
CA GLN A 40 -6.36 -18.73 -0.91
C GLN A 40 -6.62 -20.24 -0.91
N ILE A 41 -5.58 -21.07 -0.96
CA ILE A 41 -5.72 -22.54 -0.95
C ILE A 41 -6.38 -23.00 0.36
N LEU A 42 -5.96 -22.43 1.49
CA LEU A 42 -6.54 -22.74 2.81
C LEU A 42 -8.02 -22.36 2.91
N SER A 43 -8.43 -21.29 2.22
CA SER A 43 -9.82 -20.83 2.21
C SER A 43 -10.78 -21.71 1.40
N ILE A 44 -10.26 -22.54 0.50
CA ILE A 44 -11.02 -23.41 -0.41
C ILE A 44 -11.05 -24.87 0.09
N SER A 45 -10.19 -25.22 1.06
CA SER A 45 -10.10 -26.56 1.68
C SER A 45 -11.08 -26.71 2.85
#